data_AF-A0A9J8DLZ5-F1
#
_entry.id   AF-A0A9J8DLZ5-F1
#
_cell.length_a   1.000
_cell.length_b   1.000
_cell.length_c   1.000
_cell.angle_alpha   90.00
_cell.angle_beta   90.00
_cell.angle_gamma   90.00
#
_symmetry.space_group_name_H-M   'P 1'
#
loop_
_entity.id
_entity.type
_entity.pdbx_description
1 polymer ?
#
loop_
_entity_poly.entity_id
_entity_poly.type
_entity_poly.pdbx_seq_one_letter_code
_entity_poly.pdbx_strand_id
1 'polypeptide(L)'
;FSRNDVRPRVMIARIHHFQLKEKILQLARQQFPLRYNGKAVHFFPDYPAEVMKQRQAFDPVRKRLRDAGVRSVDIWRLGHPTDRDYSFFSQMHK
;
A
#
# COMPACT_ATOMS: atom_id res chain seq x y z
N PHE A 1 19.19 2.57 -28.17
CA PHE A 1 18.45 2.51 -26.88
C PHE A 1 17.17 1.72 -27.07
N SER A 2 17.13 0.45 -26.62
CA SER A 2 15.91 -0.37 -26.70
C SER A 2 14.91 0.08 -25.64
N ARG A 3 13.66 0.34 -26.02
CA ARG A 3 12.57 0.93 -25.20
C ARG A 3 12.15 0.11 -23.96
N ASN A 4 12.85 -0.96 -23.62
CA ASN A 4 12.43 -1.95 -22.62
C ASN A 4 13.11 -1.84 -21.25
N ASP A 5 14.06 -0.92 -21.06
CA ASP A 5 14.85 -0.80 -19.81
C ASP A 5 14.40 0.37 -18.90
N VAL A 6 13.27 1.01 -19.22
CA VAL A 6 12.71 2.04 -18.35
C VAL A 6 11.80 1.37 -17.33
N ARG A 7 12.18 1.41 -16.05
CA ARG A 7 11.32 0.93 -14.96
C ARG A 7 9.94 1.61 -15.07
N PRO A 8 8.83 0.85 -15.07
CA PRO A 8 7.50 1.43 -15.22
C PRO A 8 7.25 2.43 -14.08
N ARG A 9 6.69 3.59 -14.43
CA ARG A 9 6.31 4.60 -13.44
C ARG A 9 5.10 4.10 -12.65
N VAL A 10 5.07 4.45 -11.36
CA VAL A 10 3.93 4.15 -10.49
C VAL A 10 2.70 4.91 -10.99
N MET A 11 1.55 4.24 -11.03
CA MET A 11 0.26 4.85 -11.33
C MET A 11 -0.49 5.13 -10.02
N ILE A 12 -1.05 6.34 -9.90
CA ILE A 12 -1.88 6.73 -8.75
C ILE A 12 -3.35 6.70 -9.17
N ALA A 13 -4.13 5.82 -8.55
CA ALA A 13 -5.57 5.72 -8.78
C ALA A 13 -6.35 6.38 -7.63
N ARG A 14 -7.05 7.49 -7.94
CA ARG A 14 -7.94 8.18 -6.99
C ARG A 14 -9.34 7.56 -7.07
N ILE A 15 -9.67 6.70 -6.11
CA ILE A 15 -10.96 6.02 -6.04
C ILE A 15 -11.90 6.86 -5.15
N HIS A 16 -13.05 7.25 -5.71
CA HIS A 16 -14.03 8.09 -4.98
C HIS A 16 -14.65 7.37 -3.78
N HIS A 17 -15.02 6.09 -3.93
CA HIS A 17 -15.64 5.32 -2.86
C HIS A 17 -14.61 4.58 -2.00
N PHE A 18 -14.59 4.89 -0.71
CA PHE A 18 -13.69 4.27 0.26
C PHE A 18 -13.83 2.74 0.32
N GLN A 19 -15.07 2.24 0.40
CA GLN A 19 -15.34 0.79 0.46
C GLN A 19 -14.78 0.05 -0.77
N LEU A 20 -14.85 0.68 -1.95
CA LEU A 20 -14.32 0.12 -3.17
C LEU A 20 -12.79 0.08 -3.15
N LYS A 21 -12.14 1.16 -2.69
CA LYS A 21 -10.68 1.21 -2.48
C LYS A 21 -10.22 0.07 -1.56
N GLU A 22 -10.87 -0.10 -0.42
CA GLU A 22 -10.51 -1.16 0.54
C GLU A 22 -10.77 -2.56 -0.03
N LYS A 23 -11.88 -2.75 -0.74
CA LYS A 23 -12.21 -4.02 -1.42
C LYS A 23 -11.15 -4.38 -2.46
N ILE A 24 -10.71 -3.42 -3.29
CA ILE A 24 -9.64 -3.63 -4.27
C ILE A 24 -8.34 -4.04 -3.57
N LEU A 25 -7.94 -3.33 -2.52
CA LEU A 25 -6.73 -3.66 -1.76
C LEU A 25 -6.82 -5.02 -1.03
N GLN A 26 -8.01 -5.42 -0.59
CA GLN A 26 -8.23 -6.72 0.02
C GLN A 26 -8.09 -7.84 -1.02
N LEU A 27 -8.83 -7.74 -2.14
CA LEU A 27 -8.78 -8.71 -3.24
C LEU A 27 -7.36 -8.84 -3.79
N ALA A 28 -6.64 -7.71 -3.91
CA ALA A 28 -5.29 -7.71 -4.41
C ALA A 28 -4.29 -8.50 -3.54
N ARG A 29 -4.49 -8.49 -2.22
CA ARG A 29 -3.67 -9.28 -1.29
C ARG A 29 -4.07 -10.76 -1.30
N GLN A 30 -5.37 -11.06 -1.41
CA GLN A 30 -5.88 -12.42 -1.45
C GLN A 30 -5.45 -13.17 -2.71
N GLN A 31 -5.42 -12.48 -3.85
CA GLN A 31 -5.07 -13.05 -5.16
C GLN A 31 -3.58 -12.90 -5.49
N PHE A 32 -2.74 -12.56 -4.53
CA PHE A 32 -1.32 -12.38 -4.77
C PHE A 32 -0.64 -13.73 -5.14
N PRO A 33 0.19 -13.79 -6.20
CA PRO A 33 0.64 -12.68 -7.05
C PRO A 33 -0.34 -12.34 -8.19
N LEU A 34 -0.64 -11.05 -8.35
CA LEU A 34 -1.45 -10.55 -9.46
C LEU A 34 -0.61 -10.40 -10.73
N ARG A 35 -1.17 -10.82 -11.87
CA ARG A 35 -0.52 -10.72 -13.18
C ARG A 35 -1.42 -9.98 -14.16
N TYR A 36 -0.84 -9.05 -14.91
CA TYR A 36 -1.47 -8.35 -16.02
C TYR A 36 -0.54 -8.42 -17.23
N ASN A 37 -1.04 -8.93 -18.36
CA ASN A 37 -0.25 -9.15 -19.58
C ASN A 37 1.07 -9.89 -19.32
N GLY A 38 1.03 -10.93 -18.48
CA GLY A 38 2.19 -11.73 -18.09
C GLY A 38 3.16 -11.06 -17.10
N LYS A 39 2.94 -9.79 -16.72
CA LYS A 39 3.78 -9.04 -15.79
C LYS A 39 3.15 -8.97 -14.40
N ALA A 40 3.96 -9.04 -13.35
CA ALA A 40 3.48 -8.88 -11.98
C ALA A 40 3.03 -7.44 -11.72
N VAL A 41 1.87 -7.28 -11.11
CA VAL A 41 1.33 -5.98 -10.69
C VAL A 41 1.12 -5.98 -9.19
N HIS A 42 1.44 -4.86 -8.56
CA HIS A 42 1.31 -4.68 -7.12
C HIS A 42 0.42 -3.48 -6.83
N PHE A 43 -0.53 -3.65 -5.91
CA PHE A 43 -1.36 -2.57 -5.40
C PHE A 43 -0.93 -2.26 -3.98
N PHE A 44 -0.58 -1.00 -3.73
CA PHE A 44 -0.21 -0.49 -2.42
C PHE A 44 -1.15 0.65 -2.03
N PRO A 45 -1.49 0.77 -0.74
CA PRO A 45 -2.13 1.98 -0.25
C PRO A 45 -1.18 3.18 -0.39
N ASP A 46 -1.73 4.31 -0.79
CA ASP A 46 -1.02 5.59 -0.83
C ASP A 46 -1.06 6.23 0.57
N TYR A 47 0.10 6.32 1.22
CA TYR A 47 0.26 6.89 2.55
C TYR A 47 1.23 8.07 2.51
N PRO A 48 1.01 9.11 3.34
CA PRO A 48 1.97 10.18 3.46
C PRO A 48 3.30 9.65 3.99
N ALA A 49 4.39 10.35 3.66
CA ALA A 49 5.76 9.91 3.97
C ALA A 49 5.98 9.68 5.47
N GLU A 50 5.33 10.46 6.33
CA GLU A 50 5.41 10.30 7.77
C GLU A 50 4.81 8.98 8.25
N VAL A 51 3.61 8.64 7.78
CA VAL A 51 2.94 7.36 8.09
C VAL A 51 3.76 6.19 7.54
N MET A 52 4.37 6.34 6.38
CA MET A 52 5.28 5.33 5.83
C MET A 52 6.50 5.10 6.72
N LYS A 53 7.13 6.17 7.22
CA LYS A 53 8.26 6.08 8.17
C LYS A 53 7.86 5.37 9.46
N GLN A 54 6.72 5.76 10.03
CA GLN A 54 6.20 5.11 11.24
C GLN A 54 5.97 3.62 11.00
N ARG A 55 5.34 3.24 9.88
CA ARG A 55 5.15 1.83 9.50
C ARG A 55 6.46 1.07 9.35
N GLN A 56 7.45 1.67 8.70
CA GLN A 56 8.75 1.06 8.50
C GLN A 56 9.48 0.81 9.83
N ALA A 57 9.29 1.67 10.83
CA ALA A 57 9.85 1.46 12.16
C ALA A 57 9.31 0.17 12.83
N PHE A 58 8.12 -0.31 12.45
CA PHE A 58 7.56 -1.57 12.95
C PHE A 58 7.99 -2.81 12.15
N ASP A 59 8.70 -2.67 11.03
CA ASP A 59 9.13 -3.80 10.20
C ASP A 59 9.96 -4.84 10.95
N PRO A 60 10.93 -4.47 11.84
CA PRO A 60 11.69 -5.45 12.62
C PRO A 60 10.80 -6.30 13.53
N VAL A 61 9.78 -5.68 14.14
CA VAL A 61 8.83 -6.36 15.02
C VAL A 61 7.95 -7.31 14.21
N ARG A 62 7.45 -6.86 13.05
CA ARG A 62 6.66 -7.70 12.14
C ARG A 62 7.45 -8.88 11.60
N LYS A 63 8.75 -8.69 11.34
CA LYS A 63 9.64 -9.79 10.93
C LYS A 63 9.73 -10.85 12.02
N ARG A 64 10.02 -10.45 13.26
CA ARG A 64 10.09 -11.38 14.41
C ARG A 64 8.79 -12.15 14.62
N LEU A 65 7.64 -11.48 14.51
CA LEU A 65 6.33 -12.12 14.62
C LEU A 65 6.10 -13.15 13.49
N ARG A 66 6.49 -12.81 12.26
CA ARG A 66 6.39 -13.72 11.11
C ARG A 66 7.29 -14.93 11.28
N ASP A 67 8.52 -14.73 11.76
CA ASP A 67 9.48 -15.81 12.02
C ASP A 67 8.96 -16.75 13.13
N ALA A 68 8.20 -16.21 14.09
CA ALA A 68 7.51 -16.98 15.13
C ALA A 68 6.19 -17.63 14.65
N GLY A 69 5.85 -17.55 13.36
CA GLY A 69 4.60 -18.11 12.80
C GLY A 69 3.33 -17.34 13.15
N VAL A 70 3.46 -16.18 13.80
CA VAL A 70 2.33 -15.34 14.17
C VAL A 70 1.95 -14.45 12.98
N ARG A 71 0.69 -14.56 12.53
CA ARG A 71 0.15 -13.68 11.50
C ARG A 71 -0.09 -12.29 12.09
N SER A 72 0.87 -11.39 11.91
CA SER A 72 0.69 -9.97 12.23
C SER A 72 -0.22 -9.31 11.18
N VAL A 73 -1.45 -8.99 11.55
CA VAL A 73 -2.27 -8.04 10.79
C VAL A 73 -1.77 -6.62 11.07
N ASP A 74 -1.87 -5.72 10.10
CA ASP A 74 -1.66 -4.29 10.36
C ASP A 74 -2.80 -3.79 11.28
N ILE A 75 -2.63 -3.90 12.59
CA ILE A 75 -3.64 -3.51 13.61
C ILE A 75 -4.02 -2.04 13.48
N TRP A 76 -3.15 -1.19 12.92
CA TRP A 76 -3.50 0.19 12.54
C TRP A 76 -4.80 0.30 11.71
N ARG A 77 -5.14 -0.72 10.93
CA ARG A 77 -6.39 -0.78 10.15
C ARG A 77 -7.63 -1.13 11.00
N LEU A 78 -7.46 -1.79 12.14
CA LEU A 78 -8.52 -2.15 13.09
C LEU A 78 -8.71 -1.08 14.17
N GLY A 79 -7.63 -0.38 14.56
CA GLY A 79 -7.66 0.68 15.58
C GLY A 79 -8.05 2.06 15.06
N HIS A 80 -7.92 2.30 13.75
CA HIS A 80 -8.29 3.56 13.09
C HIS A 80 -9.20 3.32 11.87
N PRO A 81 -10.42 2.75 12.04
CA PRO A 81 -11.40 2.65 10.96
C PRO A 81 -11.95 4.03 10.53
N THR A 82 -11.62 5.07 11.30
CA THR A 82 -12.12 6.45 11.21
C THR A 82 -11.05 7.49 10.89
N ASP A 83 -9.83 7.11 10.48
CA ASP A 83 -8.94 8.02 9.72
C ASP A 83 -9.52 8.22 8.30
N ARG A 84 -10.73 8.78 8.31
CA ARG A 84 -11.50 9.35 7.22
C ARG A 84 -10.89 10.72 6.98
N ASP A 85 -10.56 11.00 5.72
CA ASP A 85 -10.25 12.36 5.23
C ASP A 85 -8.83 12.92 5.37
N TYR A 86 -7.77 12.12 5.43
CA TYR A 86 -6.44 12.63 5.07
C TYR A 86 -6.15 12.50 3.58
N SER A 87 -6.97 13.18 2.78
CA SER A 87 -6.49 13.79 1.54
C SER A 87 -5.75 15.07 1.93
N PHE A 88 -4.49 14.97 2.36
CA PHE A 88 -3.67 16.16 2.47
C PHE A 88 -3.34 16.66 1.06
N PHE A 89 -4.12 17.63 0.58
CA PHE A 89 -3.56 18.66 -0.29
C PHE A 89 -2.53 19.43 0.54
N SER A 90 -1.26 19.35 0.14
CA SER A 90 -0.31 20.40 0.43
C SER A 90 0.52 20.60 -0.83
N GLN A 91 0.30 21.75 -1.48
CA GLN A 91 1.32 22.33 -2.34
C GLN A 91 2.56 22.53 -1.47
N MET A 92 3.69 22.00 -1.90
CA MET A 92 4.96 22.61 -1.54
C MET A 92 5.60 23.10 -2.81
N HIS A 93 5.50 24.41 -3.01
CA HIS A 93 6.33 25.16 -3.93
C HIS A 93 7.80 24.99 -3.51
N LYS A 94 8.63 24.64 -4.49
CA LYS A 94 9.93 25.29 -4.66
C LYS A 94 9.94 25.90 -6.05
#